data_AF-A0A6J4HHW0-F1
#
_entry.id   AF-A0A6J4HHW0-F1
#
_cell.length_a   1.000
_cell.length_b   1.000
_cell.length_c   1.000
_cell.angle_alpha   90.00
_cell.angle_beta   90.00
_cell.angle_gamma   90.00
#
_symmetry.space_group_name_H-M   'P 1'
#
loop_
_entity.id
_entity.type
_entity.pdbx_description
1 polymer ?
#
loop_
_entity_poly.entity_id
_entity_poly.type
_entity_poly.pdbx_seq_one_letter_code
_entity_poly.pdbx_strand_id
1 'polypeptide(L)'
;PPNGRPNPPPSASSAGGGAPTGTAALTAGEIRGLAEQIGECWNVDAGAPNLSDIVVELRVQLDGQGNVRNVVAANGAPADARSRAVYESARRALLSPQCNPLKVPAAKLPTLMASTFRFNPRGLVR
;
A
#
# COMPACT_ATOMS: atom_id res chain seq x y z
N PRO A 1 -30.12 -26.75 -10.16
CA PRO A 1 -28.71 -27.03 -9.79
C PRO A 1 -27.76 -26.14 -10.62
N PRO A 2 -26.56 -25.82 -10.12
CA PRO A 2 -26.08 -24.43 -10.05
C PRO A 2 -25.14 -24.05 -11.18
N ASN A 3 -25.43 -22.97 -11.90
CA ASN A 3 -24.43 -22.31 -12.72
C ASN A 3 -23.84 -21.14 -11.93
N GLY A 4 -22.88 -21.49 -11.06
CA GLY A 4 -21.98 -20.53 -10.43
C GLY A 4 -21.14 -19.85 -11.50
N ARG A 5 -21.48 -18.62 -11.82
CA ARG A 5 -20.61 -17.75 -12.63
C ARG A 5 -19.35 -17.48 -11.80
N PRO A 6 -18.15 -17.73 -12.33
CA PRO A 6 -16.92 -17.28 -11.70
C PRO A 6 -16.98 -15.76 -11.57
N ASN A 7 -16.90 -15.26 -10.34
CA ASN A 7 -16.67 -13.85 -10.09
C ASN A 7 -15.34 -13.48 -10.77
N PRO A 8 -15.29 -12.51 -11.71
CA PRO A 8 -14.01 -12.07 -12.21
C PRO A 8 -13.19 -11.56 -11.02
N PRO A 9 -11.88 -11.90 -10.91
CA PRO A 9 -11.04 -11.19 -9.96
C PRO A 9 -11.19 -9.70 -10.25
N PRO A 10 -11.31 -8.83 -9.24
CA PRO A 10 -11.38 -7.41 -9.49
C PRO A 10 -10.16 -7.06 -10.35
N SER A 11 -10.43 -6.69 -11.61
CA SER A 11 -9.46 -6.14 -12.52
C SER A 11 -8.68 -5.13 -11.72
N ALA A 12 -7.37 -5.32 -11.66
CA ALA A 12 -6.45 -4.44 -10.98
C ALA A 12 -6.67 -3.02 -11.52
N SER A 13 -7.56 -2.28 -10.85
CA SER A 13 -7.69 -0.86 -11.04
C SER A 13 -6.28 -0.31 -10.87
N SER A 14 -5.90 0.57 -11.78
CA SER A 14 -4.60 1.22 -11.92
C SER A 14 -4.20 2.10 -10.72
N ALA A 15 -4.53 1.68 -9.50
CA ALA A 15 -4.16 2.33 -8.28
C ALA A 15 -2.64 2.20 -8.13
N GLY A 16 -1.97 3.34 -8.19
CA GLY A 16 -0.62 3.48 -7.66
C GLY A 16 -0.54 2.73 -6.33
N GLY A 17 0.47 1.88 -6.21
CA GLY A 17 0.60 0.89 -5.15
C GLY A 17 0.39 1.40 -3.72
N GLY A 18 0.21 0.46 -2.80
CA GLY A 18 -0.24 0.74 -1.43
C GLY A 18 -1.45 -0.08 -0.99
N ALA A 19 -1.92 -1.02 -1.81
CA ALA A 19 -2.94 -1.97 -1.38
C ALA A 19 -2.33 -3.00 -0.40
N PRO A 20 -2.93 -3.18 0.81
CA PRO A 20 -2.51 -4.22 1.74
C PRO A 20 -2.96 -5.62 1.28
N THR A 21 -2.02 -6.56 1.35
CA THR A 21 -2.23 -8.01 1.15
C THR A 21 -2.31 -8.73 2.51
N GLY A 22 -2.97 -9.89 2.55
CA GLY A 22 -3.21 -10.62 3.81
C GLY A 22 -4.39 -10.07 4.63
N THR A 23 -5.28 -9.35 3.98
CA THR A 23 -6.36 -8.55 4.58
C THR A 23 -7.68 -9.29 4.67
N ALA A 24 -7.68 -10.56 5.07
CA ALA A 24 -8.87 -11.41 5.08
C ALA A 24 -10.05 -10.84 5.90
N ALA A 25 -9.79 -9.94 6.87
CA ALA A 25 -10.82 -9.25 7.64
C ALA A 25 -11.23 -7.86 7.10
N LEU A 26 -10.53 -7.34 6.08
CA LEU A 26 -10.94 -6.13 5.37
C LEU A 26 -11.84 -6.50 4.18
N THR A 27 -12.82 -5.65 3.92
CA THR A 27 -13.66 -5.70 2.74
C THR A 27 -12.93 -5.11 1.54
N ALA A 28 -13.36 -5.48 0.34
CA ALA A 28 -12.81 -4.93 -0.90
C ALA A 28 -12.93 -3.39 -0.98
N GLY A 29 -13.98 -2.81 -0.38
CA GLY A 29 -14.17 -1.36 -0.30
C GLY A 29 -13.15 -0.69 0.61
N GLU A 30 -12.86 -1.27 1.77
CA GLU A 30 -11.84 -0.76 2.71
C GLU A 30 -10.43 -0.82 2.10
N ILE A 31 -10.09 -1.94 1.43
CA ILE A 31 -8.80 -2.09 0.73
C ILE A 31 -8.65 -1.02 -0.35
N ARG A 32 -9.72 -0.79 -1.14
CA ARG A 32 -9.71 0.21 -2.21
C ARG A 32 -9.58 1.62 -1.67
N GLY A 33 -10.40 2.01 -0.69
CA GLY A 33 -10.35 3.35 -0.09
C GLY A 33 -8.99 3.64 0.54
N LEU A 34 -8.35 2.62 1.12
CA LEU A 34 -6.99 2.77 1.64
C LEU A 34 -5.94 2.92 0.54
N ALA A 35 -6.03 2.12 -0.52
CA ALA A 35 -5.13 2.23 -1.67
C ALA A 35 -5.27 3.60 -2.37
N GLU A 36 -6.50 4.09 -2.52
CA GLU A 36 -6.78 5.44 -3.06
C GLU A 36 -6.18 6.51 -2.16
N GLN A 37 -6.49 6.48 -0.85
CA GLN A 37 -5.94 7.43 0.11
C GLN A 37 -4.41 7.48 0.03
N ILE A 38 -3.74 6.34 0.17
CA ILE A 38 -2.26 6.27 0.14
C ILE A 38 -1.72 6.73 -1.22
N GLY A 39 -2.38 6.36 -2.32
CA GLY A 39 -2.01 6.74 -3.67
C GLY A 39 -2.01 8.26 -3.89
N GLU A 40 -2.93 9.00 -3.25
CA GLU A 40 -2.96 10.46 -3.32
C GLU A 40 -1.75 11.12 -2.64
N CYS A 41 -1.21 10.51 -1.59
CA CYS A 41 0.01 10.99 -0.93
C CYS A 41 1.29 10.46 -1.54
N TRP A 42 1.21 9.45 -2.39
CA TRP A 42 2.38 8.78 -2.91
C TRP A 42 2.92 9.48 -4.15
N ASN A 43 3.94 10.31 -3.94
CA ASN A 43 4.71 10.91 -5.01
C ASN A 43 6.09 10.22 -5.13
N VAL A 44 6.36 9.66 -6.31
CA VAL A 44 7.64 9.05 -6.64
C VAL A 44 8.40 10.01 -7.52
N ASP A 45 9.58 10.46 -7.07
CA ASP A 45 10.43 11.32 -7.89
C ASP A 45 10.83 10.57 -9.17
N ALA A 46 10.35 11.04 -10.31
CA ALA A 46 10.54 10.44 -11.64
C ALA A 46 12.00 10.47 -12.14
N GLY A 47 12.93 11.01 -11.35
CA GLY A 47 14.34 11.16 -11.73
C GLY A 47 15.13 9.84 -11.78
N ALA A 48 14.59 8.74 -11.25
CA ALA A 48 15.24 7.43 -11.34
C ALA A 48 14.65 6.62 -12.51
N PRO A 49 15.48 6.12 -13.45
CA PRO A 49 15.00 5.34 -14.58
C PRO A 49 14.51 3.95 -14.14
N ASN A 50 13.51 3.43 -14.87
CA ASN A 50 13.03 2.04 -14.77
C ASN A 50 12.59 1.63 -13.35
N LEU A 51 11.85 2.49 -12.66
CA LEU A 51 11.23 2.15 -11.37
C LEU A 51 9.96 1.31 -11.51
N SER A 52 9.32 1.31 -12.69
CA SER A 52 8.03 0.65 -12.96
C SER A 52 8.01 -0.86 -12.67
N ASP A 53 9.16 -1.52 -12.79
CA ASP A 53 9.30 -2.97 -12.54
C ASP A 53 9.58 -3.29 -11.07
N ILE A 54 9.78 -2.27 -10.24
CA ILE A 54 10.14 -2.43 -8.84
C ILE A 54 8.90 -2.58 -7.99
N VAL A 55 8.93 -3.59 -7.13
CA VAL A 55 7.94 -3.80 -6.10
C VAL A 55 8.65 -3.76 -4.76
N VAL A 56 8.15 -2.93 -3.85
CA VAL A 56 8.59 -2.92 -2.45
C VAL A 56 7.43 -3.28 -1.54
N GLU A 57 7.75 -3.94 -0.44
CA GLU A 57 6.76 -4.44 0.51
C GLU A 57 7.04 -3.85 1.89
N LEU A 58 6.03 -3.20 2.47
CA LEU A 58 6.13 -2.46 3.73
C LEU A 58 5.06 -2.93 4.71
N ARG A 59 5.32 -2.77 6.00
CA ARG A 59 4.35 -2.90 7.09
C ARG A 59 4.27 -1.61 7.87
N VAL A 60 3.07 -1.27 8.31
CA VAL A 60 2.80 -0.07 9.10
C VAL A 60 2.65 -0.43 10.57
N GLN A 61 3.15 0.45 11.43
CA GLN A 61 2.86 0.42 12.85
C GLN A 61 1.89 1.55 13.15
N LEU A 62 0.69 1.19 13.58
CA LEU A 62 -0.39 2.11 13.87
C LEU A 62 -0.55 2.26 15.37
N ASP A 63 -1.01 3.42 15.83
CA ASP A 63 -1.54 3.56 17.19
C ASP A 63 -3.02 3.17 17.27
N GLY A 64 -3.60 3.21 18.47
CA GLY A 64 -5.02 2.90 18.70
C GLY A 64 -6.02 3.87 18.03
N GLN A 65 -5.54 4.96 17.42
CA GLN A 65 -6.34 5.94 16.70
C GLN A 65 -6.16 5.82 15.17
N GLY A 66 -5.37 4.84 14.69
CA GLY A 66 -5.09 4.63 13.27
C GLY A 66 -4.01 5.54 12.71
N ASN A 67 -3.23 6.21 13.56
CA ASN A 67 -2.11 7.01 13.10
C ASN A 67 -0.90 6.12 12.80
N VAL A 68 -0.30 6.27 11.63
CA VAL A 68 0.98 5.65 11.29
C VAL A 68 2.07 6.29 12.14
N ARG A 69 2.67 5.49 13.02
CA ARG A 69 3.78 5.89 13.90
C ARG A 69 5.13 5.49 13.33
N ASN A 70 5.17 4.39 12.59
CA ASN A 70 6.39 3.90 11.96
C ASN A 70 6.04 3.01 10.76
N VAL A 71 7.00 2.86 9.85
CA VAL A 71 6.89 2.02 8.67
C VAL A 71 8.20 1.26 8.49
N VAL A 72 8.09 -0.05 8.32
CA VAL A 72 9.23 -0.95 8.19
C VAL A 72 9.11 -1.80 6.93
N ALA A 73 10.23 -2.28 6.42
CA ALA A 73 10.22 -3.22 5.30
C ALA A 73 9.69 -4.58 5.75
N ALA A 74 8.82 -5.18 4.94
CA ALA A 74 8.21 -6.47 5.27
C ALA A 74 9.19 -7.64 5.18
N ASN A 75 10.14 -7.57 4.24
CA ASN A 75 11.12 -8.63 3.94
C ASN A 75 12.58 -8.16 4.13
N GLY A 76 12.80 -7.16 4.99
CA GLY A 76 14.12 -6.56 5.19
C GLY A 76 14.41 -5.37 4.27
N ALA A 77 15.45 -4.61 4.61
CA ALA A 77 15.78 -3.37 3.90
C ALA A 77 16.16 -3.65 2.43
N PRO A 78 15.68 -2.84 1.47
CA PRO A 78 16.04 -3.02 0.07
C PRO A 78 17.56 -2.83 -0.13
N ALA A 79 18.19 -3.78 -0.85
CA ALA A 79 19.63 -3.74 -1.12
C ALA A 79 19.99 -2.72 -2.22
N ASP A 80 19.22 -2.71 -3.32
CA ASP A 80 19.51 -1.88 -4.49
C ASP A 80 19.09 -0.43 -4.31
N ALA A 81 19.88 0.51 -4.83
CA ALA A 81 19.61 1.95 -4.73
C ALA A 81 18.23 2.34 -5.29
N ARG A 82 17.80 1.71 -6.40
CA ARG A 82 16.48 1.95 -7.00
C ARG A 82 15.34 1.47 -6.09
N SER A 83 15.46 0.26 -5.55
CA SER A 83 14.48 -0.31 -4.62
C SER A 83 14.39 0.51 -3.33
N ARG A 84 15.52 1.02 -2.83
CA ARG A 84 15.54 1.96 -1.70
C ARG A 84 14.79 3.25 -2.02
N ALA A 85 14.97 3.82 -3.22
CA ALA A 85 14.25 5.04 -3.61
C ALA A 85 12.73 4.84 -3.60
N VAL A 86 12.23 3.73 -4.16
CA VAL A 86 10.79 3.40 -4.14
C VAL A 86 10.32 3.16 -2.69
N TYR A 87 11.09 2.44 -1.89
CA TYR A 87 10.79 2.19 -0.48
C TYR A 87 10.69 3.48 0.34
N GLU A 88 11.65 4.38 0.22
CA GLU A 88 11.65 5.67 0.92
C GLU A 88 10.47 6.55 0.48
N SER A 89 10.15 6.56 -0.82
CA SER A 89 8.98 7.27 -1.35
C SER A 89 7.67 6.70 -0.80
N ALA A 90 7.50 5.37 -0.81
CA ALA A 90 6.32 4.71 -0.25
C ALA A 90 6.20 4.94 1.27
N ARG A 91 7.32 4.89 2.00
CA ARG A 91 7.36 5.21 3.43
C ARG A 91 6.92 6.65 3.70
N ARG A 92 7.36 7.61 2.88
CA ARG A 92 6.92 9.02 2.99
C ARG A 92 5.42 9.17 2.77
N ALA A 93 4.84 8.44 1.83
CA ALA A 93 3.40 8.47 1.57
C ALA A 93 2.59 7.99 2.78
N LEU A 94 2.98 6.85 3.36
CA LEU A 94 2.35 6.26 4.53
C LEU A 94 2.46 7.15 5.78
N LEU A 95 3.58 7.86 5.93
CA LEU A 95 3.80 8.80 7.03
C LEU A 95 3.29 10.21 6.75
N SER A 96 2.74 10.46 5.55
CA SER A 96 2.29 11.79 5.15
C SER A 96 1.14 12.27 6.04
N PRO A 97 1.18 13.50 6.58
CA PRO A 97 0.08 14.05 7.36
C PRO A 97 -1.22 14.19 6.57
N GLN A 98 -1.15 14.17 5.23
CA GLN A 98 -2.35 14.19 4.37
C GLN A 98 -3.07 12.83 4.36
N CYS A 99 -2.35 11.74 4.57
CA CYS A 99 -2.87 10.38 4.58
C CYS A 99 -2.95 9.76 5.97
N ASN A 100 -2.47 10.48 6.99
CA ASN A 100 -2.46 10.04 8.37
C ASN A 100 -3.54 10.81 9.16
N PRO A 101 -4.50 10.16 9.84
CA PRO A 101 -4.64 8.71 10.04
C PRO A 101 -5.23 7.95 8.85
N LEU A 102 -4.98 6.64 8.81
CA LEU A 102 -5.57 5.74 7.81
C LEU A 102 -7.07 5.58 8.10
N LYS A 103 -7.92 5.76 7.07
CA LYS A 103 -9.38 5.66 7.20
C LYS A 103 -9.84 4.19 7.24
N VAL A 104 -9.59 3.52 8.36
CA VAL A 104 -9.99 2.13 8.61
C VAL A 104 -10.67 2.02 9.98
N PRO A 105 -11.67 1.13 10.16
CA PRO A 105 -12.29 0.93 11.47
C PRO A 105 -11.26 0.48 12.52
N ALA A 106 -11.33 1.04 13.74
CA ALA A 106 -10.39 0.77 14.82
C ALA A 106 -10.26 -0.73 15.14
N ALA A 107 -11.37 -1.48 15.06
CA ALA A 107 -11.43 -2.92 15.26
C ALA A 107 -10.56 -3.73 14.28
N LYS A 108 -10.18 -3.14 13.14
CA LYS A 108 -9.39 -3.78 12.07
C LYS A 108 -7.95 -3.29 11.99
N LEU A 109 -7.55 -2.36 12.85
CA LEU A 109 -6.16 -1.89 12.95
C LEU A 109 -5.16 -3.04 13.19
N PRO A 110 -5.43 -4.04 14.05
CA PRO A 110 -4.50 -5.15 14.23
C PRO A 110 -4.29 -5.97 12.95
N THR A 111 -5.37 -6.22 12.18
CA THR A 111 -5.26 -6.87 10.88
C THR A 111 -4.44 -6.03 9.91
N LEU A 112 -4.64 -4.72 9.91
CA LEU A 112 -3.91 -3.82 9.02
C LEU A 112 -2.42 -3.79 9.35
N MET A 113 -2.04 -3.78 10.63
CA MET A 113 -0.64 -3.87 11.07
C MET A 113 0.02 -5.21 10.71
N ALA A 114 -0.75 -6.29 10.68
CA ALA A 114 -0.28 -7.61 10.24
C ALA A 114 -0.22 -7.74 8.70
N SER A 115 -0.80 -6.80 7.96
CA SER A 115 -0.87 -6.83 6.51
C SER A 115 0.40 -6.30 5.87
N THR A 116 0.70 -6.78 4.66
CA THR A 116 1.84 -6.33 3.87
C THR A 116 1.38 -5.44 2.74
N PHE A 117 1.83 -4.19 2.73
CA PHE A 117 1.51 -3.19 1.73
C PHE A 117 2.50 -3.28 0.58
N ARG A 118 1.99 -3.47 -0.64
CA ARG A 118 2.80 -3.64 -1.83
C ARG A 118 2.74 -2.37 -2.69
N PHE A 119 3.90 -1.76 -2.91
CA PHE A 119 4.03 -0.55 -3.70
C PHE A 119 4.77 -0.82 -5.00
N ASN A 120 4.18 -0.37 -6.11
CA ASN A 120 4.78 -0.41 -7.43
C ASN A 120 4.45 0.90 -8.16
N PRO A 121 5.45 1.63 -8.67
CA PRO A 121 5.27 2.98 -9.18
C PRO A 121 4.79 3.01 -10.63
N ARG A 122 4.53 1.85 -11.25
CA ARG A 122 3.98 1.74 -12.61
C ARG A 122 2.68 2.54 -12.71
N GLY A 123 2.64 3.45 -13.67
CA GLY A 123 1.49 4.36 -13.88
C GLY A 123 1.55 5.66 -13.08
N LEU A 124 2.47 5.79 -12.11
CA LEU A 124 2.77 7.05 -11.41
C LEU A 124 4.01 7.74 -11.99
N VAL A 125 5.02 6.97 -12.37
CA VAL A 125 6.17 7.50 -13.12
C VAL A 125 5.72 7.78 -14.56
N ARG A 126 5.81 9.05 -14.96
CA ARG A 126 5.50 9.54 -16.31
C ARG A 126 6.76 10.08 -16.96
#